data_AF-A0A972LA66-F1
#
_entry.id   AF-A0A972LA66-F1
#
_cell.length_a   1.000
_cell.length_b   1.000
_cell.length_c   1.000
_cell.angle_alpha   90.00
_cell.angle_beta   90.00
_cell.angle_gamma   90.00
#
_symmetry.space_group_name_H-M   'P 1'
#
loop_
_entity.id
_entity.type
_entity.pdbx_description
1 polymer ?
#
loop_
_entity_poly.entity_id
_entity_poly.type
_entity_poly.pdbx_seq_one_letter_code
_entity_poly.pdbx_strand_id
1 'polypeptide(L)'
;MTPKLEIEPGSSNAYHTGAWRTQQPVYYDKWPPCSQTCPASEDIQSWLAHATEQQWQAAWRKLTERNPFPATMGRICYHPCESACNRKHLDSAVNIHAMERYLGDMALVQGWRHQVLHETPQVQRVAIIGAGPAGLSCAFQLARRGYPVTIFDAQATPGGTLRSGIPSYRLPKSVLASEIDAILALGIELRLNSRVGVEVSESDLLDAFDATFLAIGTQRPRLYSESSGQDNGTTPSHSVMSGIDFLYRLNRGEAMQLPKQVAVVGGGNTAIDVARCARRLGAAVTLLCPQDPHGSHHHDLGTEMPASQQEVVEAETEGVNLRYRVGVRRLVRSGEHLSGVEIAHVDRVHDRHGHFNPVLFAGTEEFIPAGLAIFAIGQEADWQGLGYLSQVGEAEGVWIGGDAASQAKLAVTAVGSGYKAAMSMMATFKNEALLFDARKKTKITYKKMQLHYYPKQSRHEGKVSEARLSGFTEVVKGLVDDNAKHEAKRCLSCGVCFECDNCWHFCPDAAVIKKEGGYTIDYDYCKGCGICAQECPCGHIEMEPVTD
;
A
#
# COMPACT_ATOMS: atom_id res chain seq x y z
N MET A 1 30.12 -38.97 -52.11
CA MET A 1 28.84 -39.64 -51.77
C MET A 1 27.89 -38.57 -51.29
N THR A 2 26.94 -38.19 -52.13
CA THR A 2 25.86 -37.27 -51.75
C THR A 2 24.97 -38.00 -50.74
N PRO A 3 24.68 -37.45 -49.54
CA PRO A 3 23.76 -38.12 -48.63
C PRO A 3 22.40 -38.17 -49.31
N LYS A 4 21.89 -39.38 -49.58
CA LYS A 4 20.47 -39.56 -49.90
C LYS A 4 19.70 -39.28 -48.62
N LEU A 5 19.06 -38.12 -48.53
CA LEU A 5 17.94 -37.94 -47.62
C LEU A 5 16.80 -38.83 -48.13
N GLU A 6 16.69 -40.05 -47.59
CA GLU A 6 15.58 -40.98 -47.83
C GLU A 6 14.33 -40.48 -47.09
N ILE A 7 13.83 -39.31 -47.48
CA ILE A 7 12.56 -38.80 -47.01
C ILE A 7 11.58 -39.03 -48.16
N GLU A 8 10.77 -40.10 -48.07
CA GLU A 8 9.69 -40.35 -49.04
C GLU A 8 8.70 -39.18 -49.00
N PRO A 9 8.33 -38.55 -50.13
CA PRO A 9 7.42 -37.41 -50.15
C PRO A 9 6.09 -37.69 -49.43
N GLY A 10 5.74 -36.87 -48.45
CA GLY A 10 4.54 -36.99 -47.63
C GLY A 10 3.97 -35.64 -47.21
N SER A 11 2.79 -35.64 -46.61
CA SER A 11 2.22 -34.42 -46.02
C SER A 11 3.02 -33.98 -44.80
N SER A 12 2.99 -32.70 -44.41
CA SER A 12 3.65 -32.21 -43.19
C SER A 12 3.20 -32.97 -41.92
N ASN A 13 1.99 -33.52 -41.91
CA ASN A 13 1.47 -34.36 -40.81
C ASN A 13 2.17 -35.73 -40.71
N ALA A 14 2.88 -36.18 -41.74
CA ALA A 14 3.63 -37.43 -41.71
C ALA A 14 5.04 -37.26 -41.11
N TYR A 15 5.50 -36.02 -40.91
CA TYR A 15 6.83 -35.73 -40.37
C TYR A 15 6.72 -34.98 -39.05
N HIS A 16 7.03 -35.67 -37.96
CA HIS A 16 7.05 -35.09 -36.63
C HIS A 16 8.33 -34.25 -36.44
N THR A 17 8.34 -33.05 -37.03
CA THR A 17 9.51 -32.17 -37.05
C THR A 17 9.97 -31.69 -35.68
N GLY A 18 9.15 -31.88 -34.65
CA GLY A 18 9.48 -31.56 -33.28
C GLY A 18 10.67 -32.35 -32.73
N ALA A 19 10.99 -33.52 -33.28
CA ALA A 19 12.18 -34.29 -32.91
C ALA A 19 13.51 -33.57 -33.24
N TRP A 20 13.49 -32.49 -34.03
CA TRP A 20 14.70 -31.75 -34.43
C TRP A 20 15.10 -30.66 -33.44
N ARG A 21 14.27 -30.40 -32.41
CA ARG A 21 14.44 -29.27 -31.50
C ARG A 21 15.51 -29.57 -30.44
N THR A 22 16.32 -28.56 -30.10
CA THR A 22 17.22 -28.59 -28.92
C THR A 22 16.67 -27.77 -27.75
N GLN A 23 15.65 -26.96 -28.01
CA GLN A 23 14.92 -26.15 -27.05
C GLN A 23 13.42 -26.18 -27.39
N GLN A 24 12.57 -25.87 -26.44
CA GLN A 24 11.12 -25.82 -26.62
C GLN A 24 10.52 -24.58 -25.94
N PRO A 25 9.50 -23.95 -26.54
CA PRO A 25 8.77 -22.87 -25.90
C PRO A 25 7.92 -23.41 -24.76
N VAL A 26 7.91 -22.71 -23.63
CA VAL A 26 7.09 -23.04 -22.45
C VAL A 26 6.33 -21.79 -22.01
N TYR A 27 5.04 -21.95 -21.75
CA TYR A 27 4.17 -20.91 -21.22
C TYR A 27 4.38 -20.77 -19.71
N TYR A 28 4.78 -19.57 -19.27
CA TYR A 28 5.03 -19.26 -17.87
C TYR A 28 4.25 -18.05 -17.42
N ASP A 29 3.31 -18.26 -16.51
CA ASP A 29 2.70 -17.16 -15.76
C ASP A 29 3.70 -16.57 -14.77
N LYS A 30 3.94 -15.27 -14.89
CA LYS A 30 4.91 -14.53 -14.08
C LYS A 30 4.19 -13.43 -13.33
N TRP A 31 4.54 -13.26 -12.05
CA TRP A 31 3.90 -12.24 -11.24
C TRP A 31 4.36 -10.84 -11.67
N PRO A 32 3.46 -9.91 -12.00
CA PRO A 32 3.82 -8.60 -12.51
C PRO A 32 4.48 -7.73 -11.42
N PRO A 33 5.39 -6.81 -11.78
CA PRO A 33 6.14 -6.04 -10.79
C PRO A 33 5.24 -5.13 -9.93
N CYS A 34 4.14 -4.61 -10.48
CA CYS A 34 3.17 -3.83 -9.71
C CYS A 34 2.57 -4.65 -8.56
N SER A 35 2.15 -5.89 -8.82
CA SER A 35 1.61 -6.82 -7.80
C SER A 35 2.66 -7.32 -6.82
N GLN A 36 3.92 -7.46 -7.25
CA GLN A 36 5.04 -7.83 -6.37
C GLN A 36 5.33 -6.75 -5.34
N THR A 37 5.30 -5.49 -5.79
CA THR A 37 5.65 -4.34 -4.96
C THR A 37 4.47 -3.84 -4.11
N CYS A 38 3.23 -4.18 -4.48
CA CYS A 38 2.05 -3.87 -3.67
C CYS A 38 2.10 -4.62 -2.32
N PRO A 39 2.13 -3.93 -1.16
CA PRO A 39 2.18 -4.59 0.15
C PRO A 39 0.93 -5.43 0.45
N ALA A 40 -0.22 -5.08 -0.12
CA ALA A 40 -1.45 -5.87 -0.06
C ALA A 40 -1.44 -7.09 -1.00
N SER A 41 -0.42 -7.22 -1.87
CA SER A 41 -0.29 -8.29 -2.87
C SER A 41 -1.51 -8.42 -3.78
N GLU A 42 -2.08 -7.28 -4.19
CA GLU A 42 -3.19 -7.23 -5.16
C GLU A 42 -2.81 -7.84 -6.52
N ASP A 43 -3.76 -8.49 -7.18
CA ASP A 43 -3.62 -8.95 -8.56
C ASP A 43 -4.01 -7.82 -9.54
N ILE A 44 -3.14 -6.80 -9.59
CA ILE A 44 -3.34 -5.56 -10.33
C ILE A 44 -3.57 -5.80 -11.82
N GLN A 45 -2.81 -6.71 -12.39
CA GLN A 45 -2.96 -7.05 -13.79
C GLN A 45 -4.33 -7.70 -14.07
N SER A 46 -4.76 -8.64 -13.24
CA SER A 46 -6.05 -9.33 -13.44
C SER A 46 -7.25 -8.39 -13.30
N TRP A 47 -7.29 -7.52 -12.29
CA TRP A 47 -8.41 -6.58 -12.18
C TRP A 47 -8.36 -5.48 -13.26
N LEU A 48 -7.18 -5.09 -13.76
CA LEU A 48 -7.06 -4.19 -14.92
C LEU A 48 -7.51 -4.85 -16.23
N ALA A 49 -7.35 -6.18 -16.36
CA ALA A 49 -7.86 -6.91 -17.52
C ALA A 49 -9.40 -6.83 -17.58
N HIS A 50 -10.09 -7.10 -16.48
CA HIS A 50 -11.55 -6.89 -16.39
C HIS A 50 -11.95 -5.42 -16.65
N ALA A 51 -11.18 -4.46 -16.14
CA ALA A 51 -11.42 -3.04 -16.38
C ALA A 51 -11.26 -2.65 -17.86
N THR A 52 -10.34 -3.29 -18.58
CA THR A 52 -10.13 -3.09 -20.03
C THR A 52 -11.36 -3.51 -20.83
N GLU A 53 -12.01 -4.59 -20.41
CA GLU A 53 -13.28 -5.09 -20.96
C GLU A 53 -14.51 -4.37 -20.40
N GLN A 54 -14.33 -3.34 -19.57
CA GLN A 54 -15.39 -2.58 -18.90
C GLN A 54 -16.28 -3.44 -17.99
N GLN A 55 -15.78 -4.59 -17.55
CA GLN A 55 -16.43 -5.43 -16.54
C GLN A 55 -16.15 -4.87 -15.14
N TRP A 56 -16.63 -3.66 -14.87
CA TRP A 56 -16.25 -2.88 -13.67
C TRP A 56 -16.51 -3.60 -12.35
N GLN A 57 -17.64 -4.29 -12.24
CA GLN A 57 -17.95 -5.06 -11.02
C GLN A 57 -17.03 -6.27 -10.86
N ALA A 58 -16.67 -6.95 -11.96
CA ALA A 58 -15.71 -8.05 -11.92
C ALA A 58 -14.31 -7.55 -11.53
N ALA A 59 -13.87 -6.42 -12.09
CA ALA A 59 -12.63 -5.74 -11.72
C ALA A 59 -12.60 -5.40 -10.23
N TRP A 60 -13.67 -4.79 -9.70
CA TRP A 60 -13.78 -4.47 -8.28
C TRP A 60 -13.81 -5.73 -7.39
N ARG A 61 -14.51 -6.80 -7.79
CA ARG A 61 -14.50 -8.07 -7.06
C ARG A 61 -13.09 -8.67 -7.01
N LYS A 62 -12.36 -8.62 -8.13
CA LYS A 62 -10.99 -9.12 -8.22
C LYS A 62 -10.02 -8.30 -7.37
N LEU A 63 -10.14 -6.97 -7.38
CA LEU A 63 -9.41 -6.04 -6.52
C LEU A 63 -9.65 -6.33 -5.03
N THR A 64 -10.92 -6.50 -4.65
CA THR A 64 -11.33 -6.76 -3.26
C THR A 64 -11.07 -8.19 -2.77
N GLU A 65 -10.49 -9.08 -3.58
CA GLU A 65 -9.92 -10.33 -3.08
C GLU A 65 -8.79 -10.08 -2.06
N ARG A 66 -8.06 -8.96 -2.22
CA ARG A 66 -6.90 -8.61 -1.38
C ARG A 66 -7.14 -7.36 -0.56
N ASN A 67 -7.72 -6.33 -1.16
CA ASN A 67 -7.87 -5.02 -0.54
C ASN A 67 -9.36 -4.63 -0.39
N PRO A 68 -9.92 -4.63 0.83
CA PRO A 68 -11.33 -4.28 1.03
C PRO A 68 -11.60 -2.77 1.03
N PHE A 69 -10.59 -1.94 0.75
CA PHE A 69 -10.66 -0.48 0.82
C PHE A 69 -10.27 0.22 -0.50
N PRO A 70 -10.77 -0.17 -1.68
CA PRO A 70 -10.36 0.42 -2.95
C PRO A 70 -10.60 1.93 -3.04
N ALA A 71 -11.72 2.45 -2.50
CA ALA A 71 -12.03 3.88 -2.53
C ALA A 71 -11.08 4.67 -1.60
N THR A 72 -10.77 4.11 -0.43
CA THR A 72 -9.81 4.72 0.51
C THR A 72 -8.38 4.62 -0.01
N MET A 73 -7.90 3.44 -0.41
CA MET A 73 -6.50 3.24 -0.86
C MET A 73 -6.21 4.01 -2.15
N GLY A 74 -7.16 4.09 -3.08
CA GLY A 74 -7.02 4.91 -4.28
C GLY A 74 -6.89 6.43 -3.99
N ARG A 75 -7.15 6.88 -2.75
CA ARG A 75 -6.94 8.27 -2.30
C ARG A 75 -5.64 8.49 -1.53
N ILE A 76 -5.25 7.53 -0.69
CA ILE A 76 -4.20 7.75 0.32
C ILE A 76 -2.92 6.93 0.08
N CYS A 77 -2.98 5.93 -0.79
CA CYS A 77 -1.84 5.06 -1.06
C CYS A 77 -0.75 5.84 -1.80
N TYR A 78 0.51 5.63 -1.40
CA TYR A 78 1.68 6.18 -2.09
C TYR A 78 2.14 5.33 -3.28
N HIS A 79 1.22 4.53 -3.84
CA HIS A 79 1.33 3.82 -5.12
C HIS A 79 2.70 3.18 -5.43
N PRO A 80 3.30 2.38 -4.53
CA PRO A 80 4.59 1.75 -4.78
C PRO A 80 4.54 0.77 -5.98
N CYS A 81 3.34 0.28 -6.31
CA CYS A 81 3.06 -0.49 -7.52
C CYS A 81 3.36 0.28 -8.83
N GLU A 82 3.13 1.60 -8.87
CA GLU A 82 3.40 2.44 -10.04
C GLU A 82 4.89 2.72 -10.19
N SER A 83 5.59 2.88 -9.06
CA SER A 83 7.06 2.97 -9.00
C SER A 83 7.77 1.74 -9.56
N ALA A 84 7.13 0.57 -9.57
CA ALA A 84 7.69 -0.66 -10.17
C ALA A 84 7.13 -0.97 -11.58
N CYS A 85 6.22 -0.16 -12.11
CA CYS A 85 5.52 -0.46 -13.36
C CYS A 85 6.47 -0.51 -14.58
N ASN A 86 6.46 -1.62 -15.33
CA ASN A 86 7.28 -1.79 -16.54
C ASN A 86 6.92 -0.76 -17.65
N ARG A 87 5.69 -0.20 -17.66
CA ARG A 87 5.27 0.78 -18.68
C ARG A 87 6.06 2.08 -18.66
N LYS A 88 6.72 2.41 -17.54
CA LYS A 88 7.62 3.57 -17.45
C LYS A 88 8.77 3.54 -18.47
N HIS A 89 9.10 2.37 -19.01
CA HIS A 89 10.12 2.23 -20.07
C HIS A 89 9.57 2.50 -21.48
N LEU A 90 8.26 2.68 -21.65
CA LEU A 90 7.60 3.02 -22.91
C LEU A 90 7.14 4.49 -22.93
N ASP A 91 6.36 4.88 -21.92
CA ASP A 91 5.90 6.26 -21.73
C ASP A 91 5.91 6.65 -20.24
N SER A 92 4.91 6.24 -19.47
CA SER A 92 4.76 6.51 -18.03
C SER A 92 4.02 5.34 -17.37
N ALA A 93 4.03 5.29 -16.03
CA ALA A 93 3.32 4.24 -15.31
C ALA A 93 1.82 4.27 -15.61
N VAL A 94 1.17 3.12 -15.51
CA VAL A 94 -0.30 3.05 -15.41
C VAL A 94 -0.72 3.76 -14.13
N ASN A 95 -1.78 4.56 -14.18
CA ASN A 95 -2.38 5.23 -13.03
C ASN A 95 -3.26 4.25 -12.24
N ILE A 96 -2.59 3.31 -11.57
CA ILE A 96 -3.17 2.19 -10.83
C ILE A 96 -4.04 2.71 -9.69
N HIS A 97 -3.54 3.65 -8.88
CA HIS A 97 -4.29 4.15 -7.73
C HIS A 97 -5.54 4.95 -8.14
N ALA A 98 -5.50 5.69 -9.26
CA ALA A 98 -6.70 6.38 -9.75
C ALA A 98 -7.73 5.42 -10.33
N MET A 99 -7.29 4.32 -10.96
CA MET A 99 -8.18 3.22 -11.36
C MET A 99 -8.79 2.51 -10.15
N GLU A 100 -7.99 2.25 -9.12
CA GLU A 100 -8.44 1.69 -7.85
C GLU A 100 -9.53 2.57 -7.21
N ARG A 101 -9.27 3.89 -7.15
CA ARG A 101 -10.24 4.88 -6.69
C ARG A 101 -11.51 4.85 -7.52
N TYR A 102 -11.40 4.86 -8.85
CA TYR A 102 -12.55 4.86 -9.75
C TYR A 102 -13.46 3.64 -9.51
N LEU A 103 -12.87 2.44 -9.38
CA LEU A 103 -13.59 1.22 -9.07
C LEU A 103 -14.24 1.27 -7.67
N GLY A 104 -13.53 1.80 -6.68
CA GLY A 104 -14.05 1.98 -5.32
C GLY A 104 -15.22 2.97 -5.27
N ASP A 105 -15.06 4.15 -5.85
CA ASP A 105 -16.10 5.18 -5.92
C ASP A 105 -17.34 4.66 -6.66
N MET A 106 -17.15 3.95 -7.78
CA MET A 106 -18.24 3.31 -8.51
C MET A 106 -18.96 2.25 -7.66
N ALA A 107 -18.23 1.42 -6.92
CA ALA A 107 -18.82 0.41 -6.05
C ALA A 107 -19.70 1.03 -4.96
N LEU A 108 -19.27 2.15 -4.38
CA LEU A 108 -20.05 2.89 -3.38
C LEU A 108 -21.34 3.47 -3.99
N VAL A 109 -21.25 4.09 -5.17
CA VAL A 109 -22.41 4.66 -5.88
C VAL A 109 -23.41 3.57 -6.29
N GLN A 110 -22.92 2.44 -6.80
CA GLN A 110 -23.74 1.33 -7.29
C GLN A 110 -24.21 0.38 -6.17
N GLY A 111 -23.76 0.60 -4.92
CA GLY A 111 -24.11 -0.24 -3.78
C GLY A 111 -23.61 -1.68 -3.90
N TRP A 112 -22.47 -1.92 -4.56
CA TRP A 112 -21.91 -3.26 -4.68
C TRP A 112 -21.55 -3.83 -3.30
N ARG A 113 -21.77 -5.14 -3.14
CA ARG A 113 -21.53 -5.87 -1.89
C ARG A 113 -20.42 -6.88 -2.06
N HIS A 114 -19.66 -7.08 -1.00
CA HIS A 114 -18.60 -8.07 -0.98
C HIS A 114 -19.18 -9.49 -1.10
N GLN A 115 -18.46 -10.33 -1.82
CA GLN A 115 -18.86 -11.71 -2.05
C GLN A 115 -18.53 -12.57 -0.82
N VAL A 116 -19.56 -13.22 -0.28
CA VAL A 116 -19.41 -14.36 0.63
C VAL A 116 -18.96 -15.56 -0.20
N LEU A 117 -17.83 -16.13 0.17
CA LEU A 117 -17.31 -17.38 -0.36
C LEU A 117 -17.99 -18.48 0.45
N HIS A 118 -18.88 -19.24 -0.18
CA HIS A 118 -19.60 -20.35 0.45
C HIS A 118 -18.66 -21.51 0.78
N GLU A 119 -17.72 -21.28 1.69
CA GLU A 119 -16.93 -22.34 2.33
C GLU A 119 -17.82 -23.06 3.37
N THR A 120 -17.48 -24.32 3.68
CA THR A 120 -18.13 -25.08 4.74
C THR A 120 -18.26 -24.23 6.00
N PRO A 121 -19.41 -24.23 6.71
CA PRO A 121 -19.55 -23.46 7.95
C PRO A 121 -18.39 -23.72 8.89
N GLN A 122 -17.71 -22.64 9.30
CA GLN A 122 -16.56 -22.69 10.19
C GLN A 122 -17.03 -22.43 11.62
N VAL A 123 -16.47 -23.16 12.59
CA VAL A 123 -16.87 -23.07 14.00
C VAL A 123 -15.89 -22.27 14.85
N GLN A 124 -14.68 -22.04 14.35
CA GLN A 124 -13.61 -21.32 15.04
C GLN A 124 -13.95 -19.83 15.13
N ARG A 125 -14.04 -19.32 16.35
CA ARG A 125 -14.34 -17.93 16.68
C ARG A 125 -13.05 -17.13 16.77
N VAL A 126 -13.00 -15.97 16.12
CA VAL A 126 -11.80 -15.13 16.08
C VAL A 126 -12.04 -13.77 16.73
N ALA A 127 -11.18 -13.40 17.68
CA ALA A 127 -11.12 -12.06 18.24
C ALA A 127 -10.10 -11.20 17.46
N ILE A 128 -10.48 -9.96 17.14
CA ILE A 128 -9.58 -8.99 16.51
C ILE A 128 -9.52 -7.74 17.39
N ILE A 129 -8.33 -7.35 17.81
CA ILE A 129 -8.11 -6.20 18.70
C ILE A 129 -7.65 -5.02 17.84
N GLY A 130 -8.55 -4.09 17.58
CA GLY A 130 -8.38 -2.90 16.76
C GLY A 130 -9.17 -2.95 15.45
N ALA A 131 -10.10 -2.02 15.26
CA ALA A 131 -10.87 -1.77 14.05
C ALA A 131 -10.15 -0.80 13.08
N GLY A 132 -8.81 -0.86 13.03
CA GLY A 132 -8.00 -0.17 12.02
C GLY A 132 -7.91 -0.95 10.70
N PRO A 133 -7.13 -0.46 9.71
CA PRO A 133 -7.02 -1.11 8.39
C PRO A 133 -6.55 -2.56 8.46
N ALA A 134 -5.62 -2.90 9.36
CA ALA A 134 -5.16 -4.27 9.53
C ALA A 134 -6.27 -5.18 10.09
N GLY A 135 -6.92 -4.76 11.18
CA GLY A 135 -7.98 -5.55 11.81
C GLY A 135 -9.19 -5.75 10.91
N LEU A 136 -9.65 -4.68 10.24
CA LEU A 136 -10.75 -4.75 9.28
C LEU A 136 -10.40 -5.62 8.06
N SER A 137 -9.15 -5.58 7.58
CA SER A 137 -8.70 -6.47 6.50
C SER A 137 -8.71 -7.94 6.92
N CYS A 138 -8.22 -8.24 8.13
CA CYS A 138 -8.26 -9.60 8.68
C CYS A 138 -9.73 -10.08 8.84
N ALA A 139 -10.57 -9.25 9.46
CA ALA A 139 -11.98 -9.53 9.68
C ALA A 139 -12.72 -9.79 8.37
N PHE A 140 -12.48 -8.94 7.36
CA PHE A 140 -13.05 -9.09 6.03
C PHE A 140 -12.73 -10.45 5.42
N GLN A 141 -11.47 -10.90 5.48
CA GLN A 141 -11.04 -12.15 4.86
C GLN A 141 -11.61 -13.39 5.58
N LEU A 142 -11.72 -13.34 6.90
CA LEU A 142 -12.30 -14.41 7.72
C LEU A 142 -13.83 -14.47 7.57
N ALA A 143 -14.52 -13.34 7.74
CA ALA A 143 -15.98 -13.29 7.70
C ALA A 143 -16.54 -13.68 6.33
N ARG A 144 -15.90 -13.24 5.23
CA ARG A 144 -16.32 -13.64 3.88
C ARG A 144 -16.14 -15.14 3.59
N ARG A 145 -15.47 -15.89 4.46
CA ARG A 145 -15.28 -17.35 4.38
C ARG A 145 -16.05 -18.10 5.47
N GLY A 146 -16.93 -17.40 6.19
CA GLY A 146 -17.84 -18.02 7.15
C GLY A 146 -17.29 -18.18 8.57
N TYR A 147 -16.13 -17.60 8.91
CA TYR A 147 -15.64 -17.59 10.29
C TYR A 147 -16.41 -16.55 11.12
N PRO A 148 -16.89 -16.88 12.34
CA PRO A 148 -17.38 -15.91 13.30
C PRO A 148 -16.26 -14.98 13.78
N VAL A 149 -16.44 -13.67 13.60
CA VAL A 149 -15.44 -12.66 13.95
C VAL A 149 -16.05 -11.59 14.85
N THR A 150 -15.35 -11.28 15.95
CA THR A 150 -15.64 -10.15 16.82
C THR A 150 -14.45 -9.19 16.85
N ILE A 151 -14.67 -7.93 16.49
CA ILE A 151 -13.68 -6.86 16.59
C ILE A 151 -13.91 -6.08 17.89
N PHE A 152 -12.85 -5.89 18.68
CA PHE A 152 -12.81 -5.02 19.86
C PHE A 152 -11.98 -3.78 19.55
N ASP A 153 -12.55 -2.58 19.70
CA ASP A 153 -11.83 -1.32 19.51
C ASP A 153 -12.01 -0.40 20.72
N ALA A 154 -10.93 0.26 21.12
CA ALA A 154 -10.91 1.21 22.22
C ALA A 154 -11.67 2.52 21.90
N GLN A 155 -11.79 2.87 20.62
CA GLN A 155 -12.43 4.09 20.16
C GLN A 155 -13.93 3.92 20.01
N ALA A 156 -14.65 5.05 20.02
CA ALA A 156 -16.10 5.10 19.81
C ALA A 156 -16.53 4.92 18.34
N THR A 157 -15.58 4.85 17.39
CA THR A 157 -15.86 4.69 15.96
C THR A 157 -14.75 3.87 15.28
N PRO A 158 -15.09 2.95 14.35
CA PRO A 158 -14.10 2.12 13.66
C PRO A 158 -13.33 2.90 12.58
N GLY A 159 -12.18 2.38 12.16
CA GLY A 159 -11.34 2.93 11.10
C GLY A 159 -9.92 3.27 11.55
N GLY A 160 -9.66 3.31 12.86
CA GLY A 160 -8.35 3.62 13.43
C GLY A 160 -7.73 4.89 12.82
N THR A 161 -6.43 4.84 12.53
CA THR A 161 -5.67 5.97 11.94
C THR A 161 -6.23 6.47 10.60
N LEU A 162 -6.93 5.64 9.82
CA LEU A 162 -7.60 6.12 8.60
C LEU A 162 -8.65 7.18 8.95
N ARG A 163 -9.39 6.98 10.05
CA ARG A 163 -10.40 7.93 10.51
C ARG A 163 -9.79 9.04 11.34
N SER A 164 -8.92 8.73 12.29
CA SER A 164 -8.45 9.70 13.27
C SER A 164 -7.25 10.52 12.77
N GLY A 165 -6.35 9.93 11.98
CA GLY A 165 -5.10 10.56 11.54
C GLY A 165 -5.18 11.25 10.18
N ILE A 166 -5.89 10.69 9.20
CA ILE A 166 -5.87 11.22 7.83
C ILE A 166 -6.87 12.38 7.67
N PRO A 167 -6.45 13.58 7.20
CA PRO A 167 -7.34 14.71 7.01
C PRO A 167 -8.45 14.47 5.98
N SER A 168 -9.63 15.07 6.19
CA SER A 168 -10.79 14.92 5.30
C SER A 168 -10.58 15.37 3.85
N TYR A 169 -9.61 16.28 3.59
CA TYR A 169 -9.30 16.72 2.23
C TYR A 169 -8.58 15.65 1.40
N ARG A 170 -7.93 14.67 2.07
CA ARG A 170 -7.33 13.48 1.46
C ARG A 170 -8.30 12.30 1.51
N LEU A 171 -8.92 12.06 2.67
CA LEU A 171 -9.85 10.94 2.88
C LEU A 171 -11.16 11.42 3.52
N PRO A 172 -12.22 11.62 2.72
CA PRO A 172 -13.54 11.96 3.25
C PRO A 172 -14.04 10.88 4.21
N LYS A 173 -14.53 11.29 5.39
CA LYS A 173 -15.00 10.37 6.44
C LYS A 173 -16.19 9.51 6.01
N SER A 174 -17.01 10.01 5.09
CA SER A 174 -18.15 9.29 4.51
C SER A 174 -17.73 8.15 3.59
N VAL A 175 -16.67 8.33 2.79
CA VAL A 175 -16.11 7.27 1.92
C VAL A 175 -15.60 6.14 2.79
N LEU A 176 -14.76 6.44 3.79
CA LEU A 176 -14.25 5.45 4.72
C LEU A 176 -15.39 4.74 5.48
N ALA A 177 -16.39 5.47 5.97
CA ALA A 177 -17.53 4.88 6.65
C ALA A 177 -18.27 3.87 5.75
N SER A 178 -18.51 4.23 4.49
CA SER A 178 -19.25 3.37 3.55
C SER A 178 -18.51 2.05 3.25
N GLU A 179 -17.17 2.08 3.15
CA GLU A 179 -16.38 0.86 2.97
C GLU A 179 -16.35 0.00 4.25
N ILE A 180 -16.25 0.62 5.42
CA ILE A 180 -16.33 -0.09 6.70
C ILE A 180 -17.70 -0.76 6.84
N ASP A 181 -18.79 -0.07 6.53
CA ASP A 181 -20.14 -0.62 6.60
C ASP A 181 -20.31 -1.81 5.64
N ALA A 182 -19.74 -1.72 4.43
CA ALA A 182 -19.73 -2.83 3.48
C ALA A 182 -18.98 -4.07 3.99
N ILE A 183 -17.88 -3.87 4.72
CA ILE A 183 -17.13 -4.95 5.38
C ILE A 183 -17.95 -5.55 6.52
N LEU A 184 -18.48 -4.72 7.42
CA LEU A 184 -19.26 -5.18 8.59
C LEU A 184 -20.54 -5.91 8.19
N ALA A 185 -21.12 -5.58 7.04
CA ALA A 185 -22.28 -6.27 6.47
C ALA A 185 -22.04 -7.78 6.17
N LEU A 186 -20.80 -8.26 6.28
CA LEU A 186 -20.47 -9.70 6.26
C LEU A 186 -20.84 -10.44 7.56
N GLY A 187 -21.47 -9.76 8.53
CA GLY A 187 -21.87 -10.34 9.81
C GLY A 187 -20.78 -10.28 10.88
N ILE A 188 -19.86 -9.31 10.76
CA ILE A 188 -18.80 -9.08 11.76
C ILE A 188 -19.40 -8.36 12.96
N GLU A 189 -19.19 -8.90 14.16
CA GLU A 189 -19.55 -8.23 15.40
C GLU A 189 -18.51 -7.15 15.74
N LEU A 190 -18.96 -5.94 16.03
CA LEU A 190 -18.09 -4.81 16.38
C LEU A 190 -18.42 -4.30 17.78
N ARG A 191 -17.43 -4.36 18.69
CA ARG A 191 -17.50 -3.86 20.06
C ARG A 191 -16.58 -2.65 20.22
N LEU A 192 -17.19 -1.47 20.23
CA LEU A 192 -16.52 -0.18 20.41
C LEU A 192 -16.38 0.16 21.89
N ASN A 193 -15.52 1.13 22.22
CA ASN A 193 -15.21 1.50 23.62
C ASN A 193 -14.84 0.29 24.49
N SER A 194 -14.17 -0.70 23.91
CA SER A 194 -13.83 -1.98 24.53
C SER A 194 -12.32 -2.20 24.40
N ARG A 195 -11.52 -1.47 25.17
CA ARG A 195 -10.06 -1.61 25.17
C ARG A 195 -9.69 -2.89 25.91
N VAL A 196 -9.08 -3.81 25.17
CA VAL A 196 -8.50 -5.02 25.74
C VAL A 196 -7.31 -4.64 26.63
N GLY A 197 -7.24 -5.24 27.81
CA GLY A 197 -6.32 -4.89 28.88
C GLY A 197 -6.87 -3.86 29.88
N VAL A 198 -8.06 -3.29 29.62
CA VAL A 198 -8.74 -2.33 30.51
C VAL A 198 -10.20 -2.72 30.74
N GLU A 199 -11.06 -2.63 29.73
CA GLU A 199 -12.46 -3.02 29.85
C GLU A 199 -12.71 -4.51 29.54
N VAL A 200 -11.81 -5.15 28.80
CA VAL A 200 -11.84 -6.59 28.48
C VAL A 200 -10.51 -7.22 28.88
N SER A 201 -10.53 -8.32 29.64
CA SER A 201 -9.27 -8.97 30.05
C SER A 201 -8.69 -9.87 28.95
N GLU A 202 -7.37 -10.10 28.99
CA GLU A 202 -6.72 -11.06 28.06
C GLU A 202 -7.27 -12.47 28.25
N SER A 203 -7.54 -12.89 29.49
CA SER A 203 -8.08 -14.22 29.81
C SER A 203 -9.47 -14.43 29.23
N ASP A 204 -10.35 -13.43 29.29
CA ASP A 204 -11.71 -13.55 28.73
C ASP A 204 -11.67 -13.81 27.22
N LEU A 205 -10.68 -13.24 26.51
CA LEU A 205 -10.51 -13.47 25.09
C LEU A 205 -9.99 -14.87 24.79
N LEU A 206 -9.00 -15.33 25.55
CA LEU A 206 -8.42 -16.67 25.37
C LEU A 206 -9.43 -17.78 25.68
N ASP A 207 -10.31 -17.57 26.66
CA ASP A 207 -11.36 -18.53 27.00
C ASP A 207 -12.51 -18.52 25.98
N ALA A 208 -12.79 -17.37 25.36
CA ALA A 208 -13.94 -17.19 24.48
C ALA A 208 -13.65 -17.35 22.98
N PHE A 209 -12.39 -17.34 22.54
CA PHE A 209 -12.02 -17.35 21.13
C PHE A 209 -10.91 -18.35 20.83
N ASP A 210 -10.96 -18.95 19.64
CA ASP A 210 -10.00 -19.96 19.17
C ASP A 210 -8.73 -19.31 18.57
N ALA A 211 -8.80 -18.03 18.21
CA ALA A 211 -7.65 -17.24 17.76
C ALA A 211 -7.83 -15.75 18.07
N THR A 212 -6.71 -15.05 18.25
CA THR A 212 -6.67 -13.61 18.49
C THR A 212 -5.72 -12.89 17.52
N PHE A 213 -6.15 -11.76 16.95
CA PHE A 213 -5.31 -10.87 16.14
C PHE A 213 -5.10 -9.51 16.81
N LEU A 214 -3.87 -9.15 17.14
CA LEU A 214 -3.49 -7.84 17.64
C LEU A 214 -3.21 -6.87 16.48
N ALA A 215 -4.19 -6.02 16.19
CA ALA A 215 -4.14 -4.98 15.16
C ALA A 215 -4.21 -3.57 15.77
N ILE A 216 -3.60 -3.39 16.94
CA ILE A 216 -3.77 -2.20 17.78
C ILE A 216 -3.18 -0.92 17.15
N GLY A 217 -2.15 -1.06 16.32
CA GLY A 217 -1.43 0.06 15.71
C GLY A 217 -0.43 0.73 16.67
N THR A 218 -0.07 1.99 16.39
CA THR A 218 0.83 2.79 17.25
C THR A 218 0.13 4.07 17.70
N GLN A 219 -0.45 4.07 18.90
CA GLN A 219 -1.36 5.11 19.37
C GLN A 219 -0.66 6.20 20.18
N ARG A 220 0.50 5.90 20.77
CA ARG A 220 1.22 6.84 21.64
C ARG A 220 2.17 7.68 20.80
N PRO A 221 2.11 9.02 20.84
CA PRO A 221 3.13 9.85 20.21
C PRO A 221 4.45 9.76 20.97
N ARG A 222 5.57 9.79 20.24
CA ARG A 222 6.86 10.10 20.85
C ARG A 222 6.87 11.57 21.25
N LEU A 223 7.09 11.84 22.53
CA LEU A 223 7.14 13.19 23.06
C LEU A 223 8.53 13.80 22.83
N TYR A 224 8.55 15.09 22.51
CA TYR A 224 9.79 15.85 22.51
C TYR A 224 10.24 16.10 23.96
N SER A 225 11.55 15.98 24.21
CA SER A 225 12.17 16.31 25.49
C SER A 225 13.26 17.35 25.25
N GLU A 226 13.23 18.43 26.04
CA GLU A 226 14.20 19.53 25.97
C GLU A 226 15.53 19.19 26.65
N SER A 227 15.54 18.22 27.57
CA SER A 227 16.72 17.80 28.31
C SER A 227 17.26 16.48 27.78
N SER A 228 18.50 16.50 27.31
CA SER A 228 19.26 15.28 27.01
C SER A 228 19.41 14.42 28.27
N GLY A 229 18.56 13.39 28.42
CA GLY A 229 18.87 12.24 29.27
C GLY A 229 18.13 12.08 30.61
N GLN A 230 17.06 12.81 30.91
CA GLN A 230 16.16 12.44 32.01
C GLN A 230 14.70 12.47 31.55
N ASP A 231 14.04 11.34 31.78
CA ASP A 231 12.66 11.06 31.43
C ASP A 231 11.73 11.92 32.29
N ASN A 232 11.44 13.12 31.80
CA ASN A 232 10.33 13.99 32.19
C ASN A 232 9.93 14.74 30.92
N GLY A 233 9.30 14.01 29.98
CA GLY A 233 8.78 14.59 28.75
C GLY A 233 8.02 15.88 29.03
N THR A 234 8.23 16.91 28.20
CA THR A 234 7.56 18.19 28.40
C THR A 234 6.06 17.97 28.37
N THR A 235 5.36 18.25 29.46
CA THR A 235 3.90 18.18 29.55
C THR A 235 3.31 18.98 28.38
N PRO A 236 2.30 18.46 27.67
CA PRO A 236 1.60 19.23 26.63
C PRO A 236 1.22 20.60 27.17
N SER A 237 1.77 21.65 26.57
CA SER A 237 1.41 23.03 26.85
C SER A 237 0.60 23.55 25.67
N HIS A 238 -0.19 24.62 25.84
CA HIS A 238 -0.95 25.20 24.73
C HIS A 238 -0.09 25.57 23.50
N SER A 239 1.23 25.70 23.67
CA SER A 239 2.18 26.09 22.63
C SER A 239 3.06 24.93 22.10
N VAL A 240 2.91 23.70 22.60
CA VAL A 240 3.64 22.50 22.12
C VAL A 240 2.72 21.30 22.07
N MET A 241 2.63 20.63 20.91
CA MET A 241 1.71 19.52 20.69
C MET A 241 2.37 18.42 19.85
N SER A 242 1.89 17.17 19.98
CA SER A 242 2.26 16.11 19.04
C SER A 242 1.47 16.24 17.72
N GLY A 243 2.06 15.77 16.62
CA GLY A 243 1.39 15.78 15.31
C GLY A 243 0.13 14.93 15.27
N ILE A 244 0.13 13.79 15.97
CA ILE A 244 -1.05 12.91 15.98
C ILE A 244 -2.20 13.52 16.78
N ASP A 245 -1.92 14.16 17.92
CA ASP A 245 -2.95 14.83 18.71
C ASP A 245 -3.59 15.97 17.92
N PHE A 246 -2.76 16.75 17.21
CA PHE A 246 -3.25 17.80 16.32
C PHE A 246 -4.22 17.25 15.26
N LEU A 247 -3.83 16.17 14.57
CA LEU A 247 -4.66 15.55 13.54
C LEU A 247 -5.93 14.91 14.13
N TYR A 248 -5.85 14.30 15.31
CA TYR A 248 -6.99 13.68 16.00
C TYR A 248 -8.03 14.74 16.37
N ARG A 249 -7.59 15.84 16.97
CA ARG A 249 -8.46 16.98 17.31
C ARG A 249 -9.12 17.57 16.07
N LEU A 250 -8.34 17.78 15.01
CA LEU A 250 -8.85 18.26 13.71
C LEU A 250 -9.93 17.34 13.15
N ASN A 251 -9.66 16.03 13.11
CA ASN A 251 -10.56 15.04 12.52
C ASN A 251 -11.82 14.79 13.37
N ARG A 252 -11.80 15.11 14.67
CA ARG A 252 -12.99 15.18 15.53
C ARG A 252 -13.83 16.44 15.32
N GLY A 253 -13.37 17.37 14.47
CA GLY A 253 -14.06 18.64 14.22
C GLY A 253 -13.90 19.65 15.34
N GLU A 254 -12.87 19.51 16.19
CA GLU A 254 -12.59 20.51 17.22
C GLU A 254 -12.17 21.83 16.55
N ALA A 255 -12.76 22.93 17.01
CA ALA A 255 -12.34 24.26 16.55
C ALA A 255 -10.93 24.55 17.08
N MET A 256 -9.97 24.69 16.16
CA MET A 256 -8.59 25.01 16.49
C MET A 256 -8.22 26.39 15.96
N GLN A 257 -7.89 27.31 16.88
CA GLN A 257 -7.29 28.59 16.53
C GLN A 257 -5.78 28.47 16.64
N LEU A 258 -5.09 28.65 15.51
CA LEU A 258 -3.64 28.58 15.46
C LEU A 258 -3.03 29.98 15.55
N PRO A 259 -1.84 30.12 16.15
CA PRO A 259 -1.06 31.35 16.04
C PRO A 259 -0.68 31.61 14.58
N LYS A 260 -0.32 32.87 14.27
CA LYS A 260 0.06 33.27 12.91
C LYS A 260 1.24 32.48 12.34
N GLN A 261 2.15 32.02 13.20
CA GLN A 261 3.35 31.27 12.82
C GLN A 261 3.41 29.96 13.59
N VAL A 262 3.57 28.86 12.85
CA VAL A 262 3.62 27.48 13.37
C VAL A 262 4.88 26.80 12.86
N ALA A 263 5.63 26.19 13.78
CA ALA A 263 6.74 25.30 13.43
C ALA A 263 6.25 23.85 13.49
N VAL A 264 6.49 23.08 12.44
CA VAL A 264 6.22 21.64 12.40
C VAL A 264 7.55 20.91 12.32
N VAL A 265 7.76 19.91 13.17
CA VAL A 265 9.04 19.19 13.26
C VAL A 265 8.82 17.73 12.86
N GLY A 266 9.53 17.27 11.83
CA GLY A 266 9.49 15.88 11.37
C GLY A 266 9.60 15.75 9.84
N GLY A 267 10.07 14.59 9.39
CA GLY A 267 10.27 14.28 7.97
C GLY A 267 9.26 13.32 7.34
N GLY A 268 8.35 12.74 8.14
CA GLY A 268 7.40 11.73 7.66
C GLY A 268 6.10 12.31 7.08
N ASN A 269 5.27 11.45 6.49
CA ASN A 269 3.97 11.84 5.93
C ASN A 269 3.06 12.55 6.95
N THR A 270 3.09 12.16 8.22
CA THR A 270 2.36 12.84 9.30
C THR A 270 2.78 14.30 9.44
N ALA A 271 4.08 14.62 9.31
CA ALA A 271 4.56 15.99 9.39
C ALA A 271 4.03 16.83 8.21
N ILE A 272 3.96 16.24 7.01
CA ILE A 272 3.37 16.89 5.84
C ILE A 272 1.87 17.13 6.03
N ASP A 273 1.11 16.13 6.47
CA ASP A 273 -0.33 16.29 6.74
C ASP A 273 -0.60 17.37 7.80
N VAL A 274 0.17 17.39 8.90
CA VAL A 274 0.10 18.43 9.94
C VAL A 274 0.38 19.81 9.33
N ALA A 275 1.45 19.95 8.55
CA ALA A 275 1.83 21.23 7.97
C ALA A 275 0.76 21.77 7.01
N ARG A 276 0.25 20.92 6.11
CA ARG A 276 -0.82 21.28 5.16
C ARG A 276 -2.12 21.63 5.89
N CYS A 277 -2.49 20.90 6.93
CA CYS A 277 -3.64 21.23 7.76
C CYS A 277 -3.47 22.57 8.49
N ALA A 278 -2.31 22.83 9.08
CA ALA A 278 -2.03 24.10 9.75
C ALA A 278 -2.07 25.29 8.77
N ARG A 279 -1.58 25.10 7.52
CA ARG A 279 -1.73 26.09 6.44
C ARG A 279 -3.19 26.37 6.11
N ARG A 280 -4.02 25.34 5.98
CA ARG A 280 -5.47 25.46 5.72
C ARG A 280 -6.24 26.15 6.84
N LEU A 281 -5.72 26.08 8.07
CA LEU A 281 -6.23 26.83 9.22
C LEU A 281 -5.71 28.28 9.28
N GLY A 282 -4.95 28.73 8.27
CA GLY A 282 -4.52 30.12 8.10
C GLY A 282 -3.16 30.46 8.70
N ALA A 283 -2.42 29.50 9.25
CA ALA A 283 -1.08 29.75 9.79
C ALA A 283 -0.01 29.87 8.70
N ALA A 284 1.01 30.69 8.90
CA ALA A 284 2.30 30.58 8.21
C ALA A 284 3.08 29.40 8.81
N VAL A 285 3.40 28.40 8.00
CA VAL A 285 3.99 27.15 8.50
C VAL A 285 5.42 27.01 7.99
N THR A 286 6.34 26.79 8.93
CA THR A 286 7.70 26.33 8.62
C THR A 286 7.83 24.88 9.08
N LEU A 287 8.14 23.98 8.15
CA LEU A 287 8.42 22.58 8.45
C LEU A 287 9.93 22.37 8.55
N LEU A 288 10.37 21.81 9.68
CA LEU A 288 11.76 21.56 10.04
C LEU A 288 12.02 20.05 9.90
N CYS A 289 12.87 19.69 8.95
CA CYS A 289 13.23 18.31 8.64
C CYS A 289 14.75 18.13 8.83
N PRO A 290 15.19 17.17 9.66
CA PRO A 290 16.61 16.87 9.80
C PRO A 290 17.19 16.09 8.61
N GLN A 291 16.33 15.50 7.77
CA GLN A 291 16.69 14.72 6.58
C GLN A 291 16.76 15.57 5.31
N ASP A 292 17.38 15.00 4.26
CA ASP A 292 17.44 15.56 2.91
C ASP A 292 16.19 15.20 2.09
N PRO A 293 15.69 16.08 1.20
CA PRO A 293 14.52 15.79 0.36
C PRO A 293 14.76 14.69 -0.69
N HIS A 294 16.00 14.50 -1.14
CA HIS A 294 16.33 13.60 -2.26
C HIS A 294 17.39 12.53 -1.93
N GLY A 295 17.85 12.48 -0.68
CA GLY A 295 19.15 11.89 -0.35
C GLY A 295 20.26 12.74 -0.99
N SER A 296 21.21 13.23 -0.21
CA SER A 296 22.32 13.98 -0.80
C SER A 296 23.11 13.11 -1.80
N HIS A 297 23.89 13.74 -2.69
CA HIS A 297 24.83 13.05 -3.59
C HIS A 297 25.90 12.19 -2.88
N HIS A 298 25.86 12.13 -1.54
CA HIS A 298 26.62 11.24 -0.71
C HIS A 298 25.81 9.96 -0.53
N HIS A 299 26.36 8.82 -0.91
CA HIS A 299 25.73 7.50 -0.93
C HIS A 299 25.28 6.94 0.44
N ASP A 300 24.96 7.79 1.41
CA ASP A 300 24.51 7.43 2.75
C ASP A 300 23.00 7.14 2.73
N LEU A 301 22.67 5.87 2.47
CA LEU A 301 21.32 5.31 2.57
C LEU A 301 20.68 5.69 3.93
N GLY A 302 19.42 6.13 3.88
CA GLY A 302 18.62 6.48 5.07
C GLY A 302 18.60 7.95 5.46
N THR A 303 19.39 8.81 4.82
CA THR A 303 19.35 10.26 5.07
C THR A 303 18.18 10.98 4.37
N GLU A 304 17.41 10.26 3.57
CA GLU A 304 16.26 10.77 2.83
C GLU A 304 15.03 11.04 3.71
N MET A 305 14.26 12.05 3.31
CA MET A 305 12.99 12.38 3.92
C MET A 305 11.99 11.24 3.69
N PRO A 306 11.40 10.65 4.75
CA PRO A 306 10.49 9.51 4.59
C PRO A 306 9.14 9.82 3.92
N ALA A 307 8.75 11.10 3.83
CA ALA A 307 7.50 11.50 3.21
C ALA A 307 7.50 11.23 1.69
N SER A 308 6.32 10.97 1.12
CA SER A 308 6.17 10.85 -0.33
C SER A 308 6.55 12.17 -1.02
N GLN A 309 7.40 12.09 -2.04
CA GLN A 309 7.84 13.26 -2.82
C GLN A 309 6.66 14.05 -3.41
N GLN A 310 5.58 13.37 -3.80
CA GLN A 310 4.38 14.02 -4.31
C GLN A 310 3.72 14.90 -3.23
N GLU A 311 3.63 14.40 -2.00
CA GLU A 311 3.06 15.15 -0.87
C GLU A 311 3.93 16.33 -0.46
N VAL A 312 5.26 16.18 -0.56
CA VAL A 312 6.22 17.27 -0.32
C VAL A 312 6.00 18.41 -1.32
N VAL A 313 5.91 18.09 -2.62
CA VAL A 313 5.65 19.09 -3.68
C VAL A 313 4.29 19.76 -3.49
N GLU A 314 3.26 19.02 -3.08
CA GLU A 314 1.95 19.60 -2.77
C GLU A 314 2.00 20.56 -1.57
N ALA A 315 2.77 20.24 -0.53
CA ALA A 315 2.95 21.11 0.63
C ALA A 315 3.68 22.42 0.26
N GLU A 316 4.74 22.34 -0.54
CA GLU A 316 5.44 23.51 -1.09
C GLU A 316 4.52 24.38 -1.93
N THR A 317 3.70 23.76 -2.78
CA THR A 317 2.68 24.45 -3.61
C THR A 317 1.63 25.17 -2.76
N GLU A 318 1.28 24.63 -1.59
CA GLU A 318 0.38 25.25 -0.59
C GLU A 318 1.09 26.34 0.26
N GLY A 319 2.37 26.61 0.00
CA GLY A 319 3.17 27.64 0.65
C GLY A 319 3.66 27.24 2.04
N VAL A 320 3.84 25.95 2.31
CA VAL A 320 4.64 25.50 3.47
C VAL A 320 6.10 25.83 3.19
N ASN A 321 6.79 26.46 4.14
CA ASN A 321 8.22 26.70 4.06
C ASN A 321 8.99 25.48 4.60
N LEU A 322 9.57 24.65 3.73
CA LEU A 322 10.35 23.49 4.16
C LEU A 322 11.81 23.87 4.36
N ARG A 323 12.34 23.51 5.53
CA ARG A 323 13.75 23.64 5.90
C ARG A 323 14.31 22.24 6.11
N TYR A 324 15.20 21.83 5.22
CA TYR A 324 15.87 20.54 5.26
C TYR A 324 17.21 20.63 6.00
N ARG A 325 17.73 19.48 6.43
CA ARG A 325 18.98 19.37 7.21
C ARG A 325 19.05 20.32 8.40
N VAL A 326 17.93 20.51 9.10
CA VAL A 326 17.88 21.29 10.33
C VAL A 326 17.21 20.50 11.44
N GLY A 327 17.71 20.67 12.66
CA GLY A 327 17.11 20.06 13.85
C GLY A 327 16.86 21.10 14.93
N VAL A 328 15.92 20.80 15.80
CA VAL A 328 15.54 21.68 16.91
C VAL A 328 16.58 21.57 18.01
N ARG A 329 17.23 22.69 18.33
CA ARG A 329 18.15 22.80 19.46
C ARG A 329 17.42 23.03 20.78
N ARG A 330 16.48 23.98 20.80
CA ARG A 330 15.64 24.29 21.96
C ARG A 330 14.41 25.09 21.56
N LEU A 331 13.38 25.07 22.41
CA LEU A 331 12.28 26.02 22.31
C LEU A 331 12.66 27.33 22.98
N VAL A 332 12.20 28.44 22.41
CA VAL A 332 12.45 29.79 22.96
C VAL A 332 11.12 30.34 23.45
N ARG A 333 11.07 30.67 24.75
CA ARG A 333 9.85 31.14 25.42
C ARG A 333 10.03 32.55 25.97
N SER A 334 8.93 33.29 26.02
CA SER A 334 8.79 34.53 26.78
C SER A 334 7.72 34.31 27.84
N GLY A 335 8.13 34.03 29.08
CA GLY A 335 7.24 33.49 30.11
C GLY A 335 6.67 32.13 29.71
N GLU A 336 5.35 31.98 29.81
CA GLU A 336 4.64 30.74 29.44
C GLU A 336 4.44 30.59 27.91
N HIS A 337 4.64 31.65 27.13
CA HIS A 337 4.37 31.64 25.70
C HIS A 337 5.59 31.22 24.87
N LEU A 338 5.37 30.40 23.85
CA LEU A 338 6.38 30.11 22.85
C LEU A 338 6.55 31.33 21.94
N SER A 339 7.80 31.80 21.82
CA SER A 339 8.18 32.87 20.88
C SER A 339 8.76 32.31 19.59
N GLY A 340 9.36 31.11 19.65
CA GLY A 340 9.89 30.42 18.48
C GLY A 340 10.73 29.20 18.82
N VAL A 341 11.41 28.70 17.80
CA VAL A 341 12.27 27.53 17.87
C VAL A 341 13.67 27.91 17.43
N GLU A 342 14.67 27.62 18.24
CA GLU A 342 16.07 27.72 17.83
C GLU A 342 16.47 26.43 17.14
N ILE A 343 16.92 26.54 15.89
CA ILE A 343 17.36 25.42 15.06
C ILE A 343 18.86 25.51 14.82
N ALA A 344 19.46 24.41 14.39
CA ALA A 344 20.81 24.39 13.86
C ALA A 344 20.91 23.39 12.70
N HIS A 345 21.94 23.53 11.87
CA HIS A 345 22.18 22.58 10.78
C HIS A 345 22.50 21.19 11.33
N VAL A 346 22.03 20.15 10.64
CA VAL A 346 22.29 18.76 10.96
C VAL A 346 23.58 18.31 10.27
N ASP A 347 24.57 17.95 11.08
CA ASP A 347 25.81 17.32 10.62
C ASP A 347 25.52 15.89 10.12
N ARG A 348 24.88 15.08 10.97
CA ARG A 348 24.53 13.69 10.68
C ARG A 348 23.14 13.33 11.21
N VAL A 349 22.38 12.56 10.45
CA VAL A 349 21.00 12.14 10.78
C VAL A 349 20.95 10.96 11.74
N HIS A 350 21.85 10.00 11.57
CA HIS A 350 21.92 8.78 12.39
C HIS A 350 23.09 8.83 13.37
N ASP A 351 23.04 8.07 14.45
CA ASP A 351 24.21 7.83 15.27
C ASP A 351 25.18 6.82 14.62
N ARG A 352 26.26 6.45 15.32
CA ARG A 352 27.25 5.47 14.83
C ARG A 352 26.70 4.04 14.74
N HIS A 353 25.55 3.77 15.34
CA HIS A 353 24.86 2.48 15.33
C HIS A 353 23.74 2.42 14.29
N GLY A 354 23.53 3.51 13.53
CA GLY A 354 22.49 3.61 12.52
C GLY A 354 21.11 3.97 13.08
N HIS A 355 21.00 4.31 14.36
CA HIS A 355 19.73 4.78 14.92
C HIS A 355 19.49 6.24 14.57
N PHE A 356 18.23 6.59 14.33
CA PHE A 356 17.85 7.96 14.04
C PHE A 356 18.13 8.86 15.26
N ASN A 357 19.15 9.69 15.16
CA ASN A 357 19.62 10.56 16.24
C ASN A 357 20.39 11.76 15.64
N PRO A 358 19.68 12.81 15.17
CA PRO A 358 20.30 13.93 14.48
C PRO A 358 21.29 14.68 15.37
N VAL A 359 22.52 14.85 14.89
CA VAL A 359 23.57 15.62 15.56
C VAL A 359 23.64 17.02 14.96
N LEU A 360 23.51 18.03 15.81
CA LEU A 360 23.50 19.44 15.40
C LEU A 360 24.91 20.02 15.34
N PHE A 361 25.16 20.89 14.35
CA PHE A 361 26.42 21.59 14.18
C PHE A 361 26.39 22.95 14.90
N ALA A 362 27.16 23.06 15.99
CA ALA A 362 27.26 24.29 16.77
C ALA A 362 27.84 25.46 15.93
N GLY A 363 27.34 26.67 16.15
CA GLY A 363 27.72 27.87 15.40
C GLY A 363 26.86 28.13 14.16
N THR A 364 25.84 27.30 13.90
CA THR A 364 24.88 27.46 12.78
C THR A 364 23.46 27.75 13.28
N GLU A 365 23.34 28.30 14.48
CA GLU A 365 22.05 28.52 15.12
C GLU A 365 21.25 29.60 14.39
N GLU A 366 19.98 29.31 14.15
CA GLU A 366 19.01 30.23 13.57
C GLU A 366 17.74 30.25 14.43
N PHE A 367 17.11 31.41 14.54
CA PHE A 367 15.85 31.57 15.26
C PHE A 367 14.66 31.57 14.29
N ILE A 368 13.72 30.65 14.50
CA ILE A 368 12.47 30.55 13.72
C ILE A 368 11.29 31.01 14.59
N PRO A 369 10.67 32.17 14.28
CA PRO A 369 9.48 32.65 14.98
C PRO A 369 8.31 31.66 14.88
N ALA A 370 7.71 31.31 16.02
CA ALA A 370 6.55 30.42 16.09
C ALA A 370 5.81 30.55 17.42
N GLY A 371 4.48 30.62 17.38
CA GLY A 371 3.63 30.59 18.58
C GLY A 371 3.19 29.18 18.98
N LEU A 372 3.39 28.20 18.09
CA LEU A 372 3.10 26.79 18.31
C LEU A 372 4.16 25.93 17.62
N ALA A 373 4.68 24.94 18.34
CA ALA A 373 5.53 23.89 17.81
C ALA A 373 4.78 22.56 17.81
N ILE A 374 4.70 21.89 16.65
CA ILE A 374 4.04 20.59 16.50
C ILE A 374 5.08 19.54 16.13
N PHE A 375 5.26 18.53 16.99
CA PHE A 375 6.25 17.48 16.81
C PHE A 375 5.62 16.21 16.23
N ALA A 376 5.99 15.88 15.00
CA ALA A 376 5.58 14.67 14.27
C ALA A 376 6.78 13.71 14.13
N ILE A 377 7.34 13.31 15.27
CA ILE A 377 8.62 12.58 15.39
C ILE A 377 8.48 11.07 15.65
N GLY A 378 7.29 10.52 15.39
CA GLY A 378 7.01 9.09 15.48
C GLY A 378 5.97 8.73 16.53
N GLN A 379 5.57 7.46 16.51
CA GLN A 379 4.56 6.87 17.38
C GLN A 379 5.00 5.46 17.79
N GLU A 380 4.47 5.00 18.91
CA GLU A 380 4.70 3.65 19.44
C GLU A 380 3.39 2.98 19.87
N ALA A 381 3.44 1.66 19.95
CA ALA A 381 2.29 0.85 20.36
C ALA A 381 2.11 0.93 21.88
N ASP A 382 0.86 1.03 22.30
CA ASP A 382 0.46 0.91 23.69
C ASP A 382 0.17 -0.55 24.04
N TRP A 383 1.12 -1.21 24.70
CA TRP A 383 0.99 -2.61 25.14
C TRP A 383 0.39 -2.77 26.55
N GLN A 384 -0.08 -1.69 27.17
CA GLN A 384 -0.61 -1.76 28.53
C GLN A 384 -1.82 -2.71 28.58
N GLY A 385 -1.70 -3.74 29.43
CA GLY A 385 -2.73 -4.76 29.61
C GLY A 385 -2.77 -5.83 28.51
N LEU A 386 -1.77 -5.90 27.63
CA LEU A 386 -1.60 -6.93 26.59
C LEU A 386 -0.31 -7.75 26.83
N GLY A 387 0.06 -7.95 28.09
CA GLY A 387 1.37 -8.48 28.48
C GLY A 387 1.57 -9.91 28.00
N TYR A 388 0.53 -10.74 28.09
CA TYR A 388 0.57 -12.13 27.66
C TYR A 388 0.43 -12.25 26.14
N LEU A 389 -0.63 -11.66 25.56
CA LEU A 389 -0.94 -11.75 24.13
C LEU A 389 0.19 -11.19 23.25
N SER A 390 0.93 -10.19 23.73
CA SER A 390 2.07 -9.63 22.99
C SER A 390 3.29 -10.54 22.91
N GLN A 391 3.36 -11.64 23.68
CA GLN A 391 4.56 -12.47 23.82
C GLN A 391 4.40 -13.92 23.34
N VAL A 392 3.18 -14.45 23.29
CA VAL A 392 2.94 -15.89 23.03
C VAL A 392 3.04 -16.31 21.56
N GLY A 393 2.68 -15.42 20.64
CA GLY A 393 2.82 -15.66 19.19
C GLY A 393 1.88 -16.71 18.60
N GLU A 394 2.14 -17.07 17.33
CA GLU A 394 1.18 -17.83 16.50
C GLU A 394 0.94 -19.27 16.97
N ALA A 395 1.91 -19.87 17.67
CA ALA A 395 1.78 -21.24 18.20
C ALA A 395 0.70 -21.37 19.27
N GLU A 396 0.42 -20.29 19.98
CA GLU A 396 -0.64 -20.19 21.00
C GLU A 396 -1.91 -19.52 20.45
N GLY A 397 -2.05 -19.45 19.12
CA GLY A 397 -3.23 -18.86 18.47
C GLY A 397 -3.27 -17.33 18.50
N VAL A 398 -2.12 -16.65 18.62
CA VAL A 398 -2.06 -15.18 18.64
C VAL A 398 -1.20 -14.62 17.51
N TRP A 399 -1.78 -13.74 16.70
CA TRP A 399 -1.09 -13.05 15.61
C TRP A 399 -0.98 -11.55 15.90
N ILE A 400 0.09 -10.90 15.44
CA ILE A 400 0.28 -9.45 15.56
C ILE A 400 0.51 -8.87 14.17
N GLY A 401 -0.16 -7.75 13.87
CA GLY A 401 -0.06 -7.13 12.55
C GLY A 401 -0.25 -5.62 12.56
N GLY A 402 -0.27 -5.04 11.36
CA GLY A 402 -0.34 -3.61 11.15
C GLY A 402 0.88 -2.87 11.69
N ASP A 403 0.65 -1.63 12.09
CA ASP A 403 1.72 -0.75 12.57
C ASP A 403 2.35 -1.26 13.88
N ALA A 404 1.66 -2.09 14.67
CA ALA A 404 2.23 -2.64 15.91
C ALA A 404 3.38 -3.63 15.65
N ALA A 405 3.33 -4.35 14.51
CA ALA A 405 4.33 -5.34 14.13
C ALA A 405 5.34 -4.85 13.07
N SER A 406 5.10 -3.70 12.44
CA SER A 406 5.90 -3.22 11.30
C SER A 406 6.52 -1.85 11.51
N GLN A 407 7.73 -1.68 10.99
CA GLN A 407 8.35 -0.36 10.81
C GLN A 407 7.76 0.40 9.59
N ALA A 408 7.19 -0.32 8.61
CA ALA A 408 6.57 0.28 7.43
C ALA A 408 5.14 0.76 7.74
N LYS A 409 5.02 2.03 8.14
CA LYS A 409 3.76 2.68 8.58
C LYS A 409 2.85 3.14 7.43
N LEU A 410 2.62 2.27 6.43
CA LEU A 410 1.72 2.56 5.31
C LEU A 410 0.40 1.82 5.46
N ALA A 411 -0.71 2.49 5.13
CA ALA A 411 -2.05 1.90 5.23
C ALA A 411 -2.19 0.61 4.40
N VAL A 412 -1.63 0.58 3.18
CA VAL A 412 -1.62 -0.63 2.33
C VAL A 412 -0.82 -1.79 2.94
N THR A 413 0.23 -1.50 3.72
CA THR A 413 0.98 -2.52 4.46
C THR A 413 0.13 -3.09 5.59
N ALA A 414 -0.64 -2.26 6.29
CA ALA A 414 -1.58 -2.72 7.30
C ALA A 414 -2.66 -3.62 6.68
N VAL A 415 -3.25 -3.23 5.56
CA VAL A 415 -4.20 -4.09 4.80
C VAL A 415 -3.58 -5.44 4.45
N GLY A 416 -2.36 -5.43 3.89
CA GLY A 416 -1.65 -6.66 3.54
C GLY A 416 -1.30 -7.54 4.75
N SER A 417 -0.98 -6.95 5.89
CA SER A 417 -0.73 -7.69 7.13
C SER A 417 -1.98 -8.38 7.65
N GLY A 418 -3.15 -7.71 7.62
CA GLY A 418 -4.42 -8.30 8.00
C GLY A 418 -4.81 -9.47 7.09
N TYR A 419 -4.59 -9.31 5.78
CA TYR A 419 -4.77 -10.40 4.83
C TYR A 419 -3.90 -11.62 5.17
N LYS A 420 -2.60 -11.40 5.42
CA LYS A 420 -1.65 -12.48 5.74
C LYS A 420 -2.02 -13.19 7.05
N ALA A 421 -2.40 -12.43 8.07
CA ALA A 421 -2.84 -12.99 9.35
C ALA A 421 -4.08 -13.89 9.16
N ALA A 422 -5.09 -13.42 8.44
CA ALA A 422 -6.28 -14.22 8.14
C ALA A 422 -5.96 -15.52 7.39
N MET A 423 -5.08 -15.47 6.38
CA MET A 423 -4.66 -16.70 5.68
C MET A 423 -3.91 -17.65 6.61
N SER A 424 -3.03 -17.13 7.48
CA SER A 424 -2.28 -17.92 8.46
C SER A 424 -3.22 -18.63 9.43
N MET A 425 -4.16 -17.90 10.02
CA MET A 425 -5.18 -18.46 10.92
C MET A 425 -5.97 -19.60 10.25
N MET A 426 -6.44 -19.39 9.02
CA MET A 426 -7.20 -20.43 8.31
C MET A 426 -6.36 -21.66 7.99
N ALA A 427 -5.10 -21.49 7.61
CA ALA A 427 -4.19 -22.60 7.40
C ALA A 427 -3.99 -23.39 8.70
N THR A 428 -3.80 -22.71 9.84
CA THR A 428 -3.71 -23.34 11.16
C THR A 428 -5.00 -24.10 11.51
N PHE A 429 -6.17 -23.50 11.33
CA PHE A 429 -7.46 -24.15 11.62
C PHE A 429 -7.72 -25.40 10.78
N LYS A 430 -7.24 -25.40 9.53
CA LYS A 430 -7.36 -26.54 8.60
C LYS A 430 -6.21 -27.54 8.74
N ASN A 431 -5.19 -27.24 9.57
CA ASN A 431 -3.93 -27.98 9.64
C ASN A 431 -3.27 -28.16 8.26
N GLU A 432 -3.29 -27.10 7.46
CA GLU A 432 -2.75 -27.04 6.11
C GLU A 432 -1.50 -26.15 6.05
N ALA A 433 -0.61 -26.44 5.10
CA ALA A 433 0.49 -25.53 4.80
C ALA A 433 -0.04 -24.27 4.10
N LEU A 434 0.51 -23.11 4.46
CA LEU A 434 0.27 -21.87 3.73
C LEU A 434 0.75 -22.00 2.28
N LEU A 435 -0.20 -22.15 1.35
CA LEU A 435 0.10 -22.17 -0.07
C LEU A 435 0.26 -20.75 -0.58
N PHE A 436 1.50 -20.38 -0.91
CA PHE A 436 1.78 -19.16 -1.64
C PHE A 436 1.68 -19.39 -3.15
N ASP A 437 1.07 -18.45 -3.85
CA ASP A 437 0.99 -18.46 -5.31
C ASP A 437 2.38 -18.65 -5.95
N ALA A 438 2.57 -19.76 -6.67
CA ALA A 438 3.84 -20.13 -7.28
C ALA A 438 4.34 -19.08 -8.27
N ARG A 439 3.45 -18.29 -8.90
CA ARG A 439 3.79 -17.18 -9.83
C ARG A 439 4.70 -16.15 -9.15
N LYS A 440 4.61 -16.00 -7.82
CA LYS A 440 5.43 -15.06 -7.04
C LYS A 440 6.93 -15.33 -7.11
N LYS A 441 7.35 -16.54 -7.53
CA LYS A 441 8.77 -16.88 -7.66
C LYS A 441 9.44 -16.24 -8.88
N THR A 442 8.68 -15.89 -9.91
CA THR A 442 9.25 -15.42 -11.19
C THR A 442 8.82 -13.99 -11.51
N LYS A 443 9.80 -13.09 -11.62
CA LYS A 443 9.58 -11.67 -11.95
C LYS A 443 9.73 -11.40 -13.43
N ILE A 444 8.71 -10.80 -14.04
CA ILE A 444 8.78 -10.24 -15.38
C ILE A 444 9.34 -8.81 -15.36
N THR A 445 10.35 -8.56 -16.19
CA THR A 445 10.94 -7.22 -16.37
C THR A 445 10.71 -6.75 -17.80
N TYR A 446 10.75 -5.44 -18.04
CA TYR A 446 10.57 -4.87 -19.37
C TYR A 446 11.56 -5.42 -20.42
N LYS A 447 12.75 -5.89 -20.00
CA LYS A 447 13.76 -6.50 -20.90
C LYS A 447 13.32 -7.83 -21.52
N LYS A 448 12.38 -8.51 -20.88
CA LYS A 448 11.78 -9.76 -21.38
C LYS A 448 10.47 -9.52 -22.14
N MET A 449 10.13 -8.26 -22.43
CA MET A 449 8.89 -7.86 -23.09
C MET A 449 9.19 -7.16 -24.41
N GLN A 450 8.26 -7.26 -25.36
CA GLN A 450 8.37 -6.56 -26.64
C GLN A 450 7.53 -5.28 -26.64
N LEU A 451 8.11 -4.20 -26.15
CA LEU A 451 7.39 -2.94 -25.95
C LEU A 451 6.90 -2.28 -27.26
N HIS A 452 7.47 -2.65 -28.41
CA HIS A 452 7.10 -2.08 -29.72
C HIS A 452 5.70 -2.50 -30.19
N TYR A 453 5.11 -3.56 -29.62
CA TYR A 453 3.72 -3.94 -29.86
C TYR A 453 2.70 -3.04 -29.16
N TYR A 454 3.14 -2.19 -28.22
CA TYR A 454 2.25 -1.37 -27.43
C TYR A 454 2.29 0.09 -27.89
N PRO A 455 1.13 0.73 -28.13
CA PRO A 455 1.09 2.13 -28.47
C PRO A 455 1.46 3.01 -27.27
N LYS A 456 2.22 4.08 -27.54
CA LYS A 456 2.42 5.16 -26.58
C LYS A 456 1.10 5.89 -26.34
N GLN A 457 0.79 6.16 -25.07
CA GLN A 457 -0.43 6.85 -24.65
C GLN A 457 -0.15 7.72 -23.43
N SER A 458 -0.77 8.90 -23.39
CA SER A 458 -0.70 9.79 -22.24
C SER A 458 -1.40 9.19 -21.02
N ARG A 459 -0.80 9.38 -19.84
CA ARG A 459 -1.41 9.04 -18.54
C ARG A 459 -2.54 10.03 -18.23
N HIS A 460 -3.69 9.52 -17.81
CA HIS A 460 -4.80 10.37 -17.37
C HIS A 460 -4.69 10.62 -15.87
N GLU A 461 -4.64 11.90 -15.49
CA GLU A 461 -4.59 12.32 -14.09
C GLU A 461 -5.98 12.66 -13.53
N GLY A 462 -6.11 12.53 -12.22
CA GLY A 462 -7.23 13.14 -11.49
C GLY A 462 -7.14 14.67 -11.53
N LYS A 463 -8.28 15.35 -11.56
CA LYS A 463 -8.32 16.82 -11.55
C LYS A 463 -8.11 17.35 -10.13
N VAL A 464 -7.11 18.21 -9.94
CA VAL A 464 -6.86 18.88 -8.66
C VAL A 464 -7.62 20.20 -8.59
N SER A 465 -8.34 20.43 -7.49
CA SER A 465 -9.10 21.67 -7.28
C SER A 465 -8.18 22.89 -7.14
N GLU A 466 -8.55 23.99 -7.79
CA GLU A 466 -7.90 25.31 -7.62
C GLU A 466 -8.19 25.90 -6.24
N ALA A 467 -9.37 25.62 -5.67
CA ALA A 467 -9.77 26.04 -4.34
C ALA A 467 -9.16 25.17 -3.22
N ARG A 468 -7.98 24.58 -3.44
CA ARG A 468 -7.42 23.61 -2.50
C ARG A 468 -7.17 24.19 -1.12
N LEU A 469 -6.93 25.50 -0.96
CA LEU A 469 -6.70 26.12 0.35
C LEU A 469 -7.98 26.54 1.09
N SER A 470 -9.16 26.47 0.47
CA SER A 470 -10.40 27.04 1.02
C SER A 470 -11.12 26.14 2.04
N GLY A 471 -10.42 25.20 2.68
CA GLY A 471 -10.97 24.33 3.72
C GLY A 471 -10.51 22.87 3.63
N PHE A 472 -11.41 21.95 3.97
CA PHE A 472 -11.13 20.51 4.10
C PHE A 472 -11.95 19.64 3.14
N THR A 473 -12.53 20.23 2.09
CA THR A 473 -13.17 19.48 1.01
C THR A 473 -12.15 18.68 0.22
N GLU A 474 -12.56 17.54 -0.32
CA GLU A 474 -11.70 16.68 -1.13
C GLU A 474 -11.09 17.47 -2.32
N VAL A 475 -9.76 17.39 -2.45
CA VAL A 475 -9.00 18.26 -3.37
C VAL A 475 -8.80 17.60 -4.73
N VAL A 476 -8.58 16.29 -4.76
CA VAL A 476 -8.34 15.52 -5.98
C VAL A 476 -9.64 14.82 -6.38
N LYS A 477 -10.08 14.99 -7.62
CA LYS A 477 -11.20 14.25 -8.21
C LYS A 477 -10.69 13.01 -8.94
N GLY A 478 -11.46 11.92 -8.90
CA GLY A 478 -11.14 10.66 -9.59
C GLY A 478 -11.22 10.77 -11.12
N LEU A 479 -10.92 9.66 -11.79
CA LEU A 479 -11.11 9.53 -13.23
C LEU A 479 -12.60 9.53 -13.58
N VAL A 480 -12.92 10.00 -14.79
CA VAL A 480 -14.23 9.81 -15.43
C VAL A 480 -14.19 8.56 -16.32
N ASP A 481 -15.35 8.00 -16.66
CA ASP A 481 -15.48 6.73 -17.37
C ASP A 481 -14.58 6.60 -18.60
N ASP A 482 -14.56 7.62 -19.48
CA ASP A 482 -13.72 7.57 -20.68
C ASP A 482 -12.22 7.55 -20.33
N ASN A 483 -11.80 8.36 -19.35
CA ASN A 483 -10.40 8.36 -18.90
C ASN A 483 -10.04 7.02 -18.24
N ALA A 484 -10.94 6.44 -17.44
CA ALA A 484 -10.72 5.14 -16.80
C ALA A 484 -10.58 4.01 -17.83
N LYS A 485 -11.40 4.01 -18.89
CA LYS A 485 -11.28 3.06 -20.00
C LYS A 485 -9.94 3.16 -20.72
N HIS A 486 -9.50 4.39 -21.04
CA HIS A 486 -8.21 4.61 -21.68
C HIS A 486 -7.07 4.19 -20.75
N GLU A 487 -7.16 4.52 -19.47
CA GLU A 487 -6.13 4.18 -18.49
C GLU A 487 -6.01 2.68 -18.26
N ALA A 488 -7.13 1.93 -18.19
CA ALA A 488 -7.11 0.47 -18.10
C ALA A 488 -6.40 -0.18 -19.30
N LYS A 489 -6.68 0.31 -20.51
CA LYS A 489 -6.04 -0.13 -21.77
C LYS A 489 -4.54 0.16 -21.83
N ARG A 490 -4.01 0.95 -20.88
CA ARG A 490 -2.57 1.15 -20.76
C ARG A 490 -1.85 -0.03 -20.09
N CYS A 491 -2.54 -0.97 -19.47
CA CYS A 491 -1.88 -2.16 -18.91
C CYS A 491 -1.10 -2.93 -20.00
N LEU A 492 0.13 -3.37 -19.69
CA LEU A 492 0.95 -4.17 -20.62
C LEU A 492 0.77 -5.70 -20.43
N SER A 493 -0.18 -6.12 -19.59
CA SER A 493 -0.42 -7.53 -19.25
C SER A 493 0.85 -8.30 -18.88
N CYS A 494 1.79 -7.65 -18.18
CA CYS A 494 3.15 -8.17 -17.94
C CYS A 494 3.11 -9.61 -17.41
N GLY A 495 3.76 -10.53 -18.12
CA GLY A 495 4.01 -11.90 -17.63
C GLY A 495 2.86 -12.89 -17.75
N VAL A 496 1.69 -12.52 -18.29
CA VAL A 496 0.54 -13.43 -18.50
C VAL A 496 0.01 -13.26 -19.91
N CYS A 497 -0.45 -14.36 -20.52
CA CYS A 497 -1.07 -14.32 -21.84
C CYS A 497 -2.31 -13.41 -21.85
N PHE A 498 -2.44 -12.58 -22.88
CA PHE A 498 -3.63 -11.74 -23.13
C PHE A 498 -4.23 -12.01 -24.52
N GLU A 499 -3.95 -13.19 -25.06
CA GLU A 499 -4.55 -13.69 -26.30
C GLU A 499 -4.35 -12.81 -27.55
N CYS A 500 -3.17 -12.19 -27.68
CA CYS A 500 -2.82 -11.33 -28.82
C CYS A 500 -2.65 -12.03 -30.19
N ASP A 501 -2.79 -13.36 -30.26
CA ASP A 501 -2.60 -14.19 -31.46
C ASP A 501 -1.19 -14.16 -32.11
N ASN A 502 -0.22 -13.38 -31.61
CA ASN A 502 1.13 -13.31 -32.20
C ASN A 502 1.82 -14.69 -32.27
N CYS A 503 1.86 -15.44 -31.17
CA CYS A 503 2.54 -16.73 -31.14
C CYS A 503 1.92 -17.74 -32.12
N TRP A 504 0.61 -17.62 -32.36
CA TRP A 504 -0.13 -18.42 -33.33
C TRP A 504 0.18 -17.98 -34.76
N HIS A 505 0.11 -16.67 -35.03
CA HIS A 505 0.33 -16.10 -36.36
C HIS A 505 1.76 -16.28 -36.87
N PHE A 506 2.76 -16.09 -36.00
CA PHE A 506 4.17 -16.16 -36.35
C PHE A 506 4.75 -17.58 -36.27
N CYS A 507 3.95 -18.60 -35.93
CA CYS A 507 4.44 -19.97 -35.87
C CYS A 507 4.66 -20.52 -37.30
N PRO A 508 5.92 -20.74 -37.75
CA PRO A 508 6.19 -21.15 -39.12
C PRO A 508 5.72 -22.58 -39.42
N ASP A 509 5.59 -23.41 -38.39
CA ASP A 509 5.23 -24.84 -38.49
C ASP A 509 3.76 -25.11 -38.09
N ALA A 510 2.98 -24.06 -37.83
CA ALA A 510 1.59 -24.16 -37.31
C ALA A 510 1.45 -25.05 -36.06
N ALA A 511 2.52 -25.19 -35.28
CA ALA A 511 2.59 -26.01 -34.07
C ALA A 511 1.93 -25.34 -32.84
N VAL A 512 1.59 -24.05 -32.91
CA VAL A 512 0.81 -23.38 -31.87
C VAL A 512 -0.67 -23.58 -32.18
N ILE A 513 -1.40 -24.25 -31.29
CA ILE A 513 -2.82 -24.55 -31.42
C ILE A 513 -3.61 -23.59 -30.53
N LYS A 514 -4.54 -22.86 -31.12
CA LYS A 514 -5.47 -22.00 -30.39
C LYS A 514 -6.51 -22.86 -29.66
N LYS A 515 -6.72 -22.59 -28.37
CA LYS A 515 -7.73 -23.20 -27.50
C LYS A 515 -8.65 -22.11 -26.93
N GLU A 516 -9.74 -22.52 -26.30
CA GLU A 516 -10.56 -21.60 -25.53
C GLU A 516 -9.73 -21.07 -24.33
N GLY A 517 -9.53 -19.75 -24.26
CA GLY A 517 -8.78 -19.10 -23.19
C GLY A 517 -7.25 -19.23 -23.28
N GLY A 518 -6.68 -19.51 -24.46
CA GLY A 518 -5.23 -19.52 -24.64
C GLY A 518 -4.70 -20.37 -25.79
N TYR A 519 -3.48 -20.89 -25.62
CA TYR A 519 -2.76 -21.62 -26.66
C TYR A 519 -2.03 -22.83 -26.07
N THR A 520 -1.90 -23.89 -26.86
CA THR A 520 -1.11 -25.08 -26.54
C THR A 520 -0.12 -25.33 -27.66
N ILE A 521 1.07 -25.84 -27.33
CA ILE A 521 2.08 -26.17 -28.34
C ILE A 521 2.01 -27.67 -28.63
N ASP A 522 1.91 -28.00 -29.90
CA ASP A 522 2.11 -29.35 -30.41
C ASP A 522 3.61 -29.63 -30.56
N TYR A 523 4.18 -30.30 -29.56
CA TYR A 523 5.60 -30.61 -29.53
C TYR A 523 6.02 -31.69 -30.53
N ASP A 524 5.07 -32.38 -31.19
CA ASP A 524 5.41 -33.31 -32.27
C ASP A 524 5.82 -32.55 -33.54
N TYR A 525 5.36 -31.30 -33.70
CA TYR A 525 5.69 -30.47 -34.87
C TYR A 525 6.56 -29.25 -34.52
N CYS A 526 6.57 -28.80 -33.25
CA CYS A 526 7.35 -27.63 -32.84
C CYS A 526 8.87 -27.85 -32.95
N LYS A 527 9.51 -27.24 -33.95
CA LYS A 527 10.97 -27.31 -34.16
C LYS A 527 11.81 -26.53 -33.14
N GLY A 528 11.19 -25.81 -32.20
CA GLY A 528 11.93 -25.05 -31.18
C GLY A 528 12.62 -23.77 -31.68
N CYS A 529 12.16 -23.16 -32.78
CA CYS A 529 12.80 -21.98 -33.37
C CYS A 529 12.74 -20.70 -32.50
N GLY A 530 11.85 -20.66 -31.51
CA GLY A 530 11.72 -19.56 -30.55
C GLY A 530 11.06 -18.29 -31.06
N ILE A 531 10.56 -18.24 -32.29
CA ILE A 531 9.86 -17.07 -32.84
C ILE A 531 8.66 -16.69 -31.97
N CYS A 532 7.86 -17.66 -31.53
CA CYS A 532 6.73 -17.38 -30.63
C CYS A 532 7.15 -16.68 -29.34
N ALA A 533 8.31 -17.03 -28.77
CA ALA A 533 8.86 -16.39 -27.58
C ALA A 533 9.40 -14.99 -27.88
N GLN A 534 10.06 -14.81 -29.02
CA GLN A 534 10.55 -13.50 -29.47
C GLN A 534 9.40 -12.53 -29.75
N GLU A 535 8.30 -13.01 -30.32
CA GLU A 535 7.13 -12.19 -30.67
C GLU A 535 6.08 -12.08 -29.56
N CYS A 536 6.35 -12.64 -28.37
CA CYS A 536 5.44 -12.58 -27.23
C CYS A 536 5.51 -11.19 -26.55
N PRO A 537 4.47 -10.34 -26.66
CA PRO A 537 4.58 -8.95 -26.19
C PRO A 537 4.76 -8.82 -24.68
N CYS A 538 4.07 -9.67 -23.93
CA CYS A 538 4.06 -9.63 -22.46
C CYS A 538 5.19 -10.46 -21.81
N GLY A 539 5.99 -11.17 -22.62
CA GLY A 539 7.05 -12.04 -22.12
C GLY A 539 6.53 -13.26 -21.36
N HIS A 540 5.40 -13.83 -21.78
CA HIS A 540 4.79 -15.01 -21.17
C HIS A 540 5.47 -16.33 -21.60
N ILE A 541 6.08 -16.37 -22.79
CA ILE A 541 6.74 -17.56 -23.33
C ILE A 541 8.25 -17.48 -23.06
N GLU A 542 8.86 -18.54 -22.54
CA GLU A 542 10.33 -18.69 -22.48
C GLU A 542 10.77 -19.93 -23.27
N MET A 543 12.01 -19.91 -23.75
CA MET A 543 12.63 -21.07 -24.40
C MET A 543 13.42 -21.85 -23.36
N GLU A 544 13.16 -23.15 -23.26
CA GLU A 544 13.87 -24.05 -22.36
C GLU A 544 14.60 -25.14 -23.14
N PRO A 545 15.77 -25.61 -22.68
CA PRO A 545 16.37 -26.82 -23.21
C PRO A 545 15.40 -28.00 -23.11
N VAL A 546 15.39 -28.87 -24.12
CA VAL A 546 14.70 -30.16 -23.98
C VAL A 546 15.52 -31.01 -23.01
N THR A 547 14.91 -31.38 -21.88
CA THR A 547 15.50 -32.35 -20.95
C THR A 547 14.99 -33.74 -21.32
N ASP A 548 15.91 -34.70 -21.49
CA ASP A 548 15.62 -36.11 -21.75
C ASP A 548 14.84 -36.80 -20.62
#